data_AF-A0A6B3NCF0-F1
#
_entry.id   AF-A0A6B3NCF0-F1
#
_cell.length_a   1.000
_cell.length_b   1.000
_cell.length_c   1.000
_cell.angle_alpha   90.00
_cell.angle_beta   90.00
_cell.angle_gamma   90.00
#
_symmetry.space_group_name_H-M   'P 1'
#
loop_
_entity.id
_entity.type
_entity.pdbx_description
1 polymer ?
#
loop_
_entity_poly.entity_id
_entity_poly.type
_entity_poly.pdbx_seq_one_letter_code
_entity_poly.pdbx_strand_id
1 'polypeptide(L)'
;MTSAAELPASQANAMNTIAKVQDNAGIADDPLKTAAGVYVTVHGHFYQPPRENPYLDTIERQPSASPFHDWNERIHHECYRPNAFARVLNTQGEVIEIVNNYEYLSFNIGPTLMSWLKRYDLEVYQRIIEADHKSRLRLNGHGNAIAQVYNHMILPLANERDKYTQIRWGKADFRSHFGRDPEGMWLAETAVDYATLEVLATEGIKFIILAPSQAERTRVIPTEDNQDPQWHEVGGCQID
;
A
#
# COMPACT_ATOMS: atom_id res chain seq x y z
N MET A 1 33.53 -38.47 -4.57
CA MET A 1 34.02 -37.69 -5.72
C MET A 1 33.26 -38.16 -6.95
N THR A 2 32.24 -37.40 -7.35
CA THR A 2 31.47 -37.52 -8.59
C THR A 2 30.92 -36.11 -8.83
N SER A 3 31.75 -35.28 -9.46
CA SER A 3 31.58 -34.84 -10.86
C SER A 3 30.38 -33.92 -11.02
N ALA A 4 30.66 -32.62 -11.01
CA ALA A 4 29.75 -31.57 -11.41
C ALA A 4 29.30 -31.81 -12.86
N ALA A 5 28.00 -31.78 -13.10
CA ALA A 5 27.44 -31.81 -14.44
C ALA A 5 27.81 -30.51 -15.16
N GLU A 6 28.58 -30.63 -16.25
CA GLU A 6 28.87 -29.52 -17.16
C GLU A 6 27.57 -29.08 -17.86
N LEU A 7 27.27 -27.79 -17.76
CA LEU A 7 26.18 -27.16 -18.49
C LEU A 7 26.50 -27.16 -19.99
N PRO A 8 25.53 -27.49 -20.88
CA PRO A 8 25.77 -27.52 -22.32
C PRO A 8 26.14 -26.12 -22.86
N ALA A 9 27.15 -26.05 -23.73
CA ALA A 9 27.75 -24.83 -24.27
C ALA A 9 26.75 -23.83 -24.91
N SER A 10 25.55 -24.27 -25.29
CA SER A 10 24.48 -23.41 -25.80
C SER A 10 23.82 -22.55 -24.73
N GLN A 11 23.73 -23.01 -23.48
CA GLN A 11 23.17 -22.24 -22.35
C GLN A 11 24.15 -21.20 -21.83
N ALA A 12 25.45 -21.52 -21.82
CA ALA A 12 26.52 -20.57 -21.45
C ALA A 12 26.62 -19.40 -22.45
N ASN A 13 26.41 -19.66 -23.74
CA ASN A 13 26.38 -18.61 -24.77
C ASN A 13 25.13 -17.73 -24.66
N ALA A 14 23.95 -18.29 -24.34
CA ALA A 14 22.75 -17.50 -24.10
C ALA A 14 22.89 -16.59 -22.87
N MET A 15 23.44 -17.11 -21.76
CA MET A 15 23.73 -16.32 -20.55
C MET A 15 24.76 -15.21 -20.80
N ASN A 16 25.83 -15.49 -21.56
CA ASN A 16 26.82 -14.47 -21.93
C ASN A 16 26.27 -13.40 -22.89
N THR A 17 25.26 -13.72 -23.69
CA THR A 17 24.62 -12.75 -24.59
C THR A 17 23.66 -11.86 -23.82
N ILE A 18 22.94 -12.39 -22.83
CA ILE A 18 22.09 -11.61 -21.92
C ILE A 18 22.94 -10.70 -21.01
N ALA A 19 24.05 -11.19 -20.49
CA ALA A 19 24.98 -10.39 -19.68
C ALA A 19 25.63 -9.26 -20.49
N LYS A 20 26.02 -9.50 -21.75
CA LYS A 20 26.60 -8.46 -22.62
C LYS A 20 25.61 -7.42 -23.13
N VAL A 21 24.31 -7.70 -23.14
CA VAL A 21 23.28 -6.69 -23.46
C VAL A 21 23.09 -5.71 -22.30
N GLN A 22 23.41 -6.11 -21.06
CA GLN A 22 23.32 -5.22 -19.89
C GLN A 22 24.52 -4.27 -19.74
N ASP A 23 25.67 -4.58 -20.33
CA ASP A 23 26.89 -3.77 -20.16
C ASP A 23 27.02 -2.57 -21.14
N ASN A 24 26.13 -2.41 -22.13
CA ASN A 24 26.23 -1.36 -23.14
C ASN A 24 25.10 -0.31 -23.12
N ALA A 25 24.31 -0.25 -22.05
CA ALA A 25 23.39 0.86 -21.81
C ALA A 25 23.99 1.82 -20.76
N GLY A 26 24.95 2.63 -21.20
CA GLY A 26 25.40 3.78 -20.43
C GLY A 26 24.23 4.72 -20.15
N ILE A 27 24.11 5.12 -18.87
CA ILE A 27 22.97 5.77 -18.20
C ILE A 27 21.90 4.74 -17.82
N ALA A 28 22.00 4.22 -16.59
CA ALA A 28 20.88 3.57 -15.93
C ALA A 28 19.76 4.61 -15.83
N ASP A 29 18.78 4.50 -16.72
CA ASP A 29 17.56 5.30 -16.69
C ASP A 29 16.80 4.86 -15.44
N ASP A 30 16.98 5.61 -14.35
CA ASP A 30 16.21 5.40 -13.13
C ASP A 30 14.77 5.81 -13.48
N PRO A 31 13.82 4.86 -13.57
CA PRO A 31 12.45 5.18 -13.93
C PRO A 31 11.76 6.04 -12.87
N LEU A 32 12.42 6.37 -11.75
CA LEU A 32 11.98 7.35 -10.76
C LEU A 32 12.55 8.75 -11.03
N LYS A 33 13.54 8.90 -11.92
CA LYS A 33 14.14 10.18 -12.33
C LYS A 33 13.70 10.63 -13.73
N THR A 34 13.45 9.67 -14.63
CA THR A 34 12.92 9.96 -15.96
C THR A 34 11.62 9.17 -16.17
N ALA A 35 10.52 9.89 -16.37
CA ALA A 35 9.25 9.25 -16.69
C ALA A 35 9.30 8.68 -18.11
N ALA A 36 9.33 7.35 -18.23
CA ALA A 36 9.26 6.66 -19.50
C ALA A 36 7.83 6.54 -20.08
N GLY A 37 6.81 7.00 -19.33
CA GLY A 37 5.40 6.91 -19.71
C GLY A 37 4.45 7.39 -18.61
N VAL A 38 3.19 6.95 -18.69
CA VAL A 38 2.16 7.24 -17.68
C VAL A 38 2.35 6.33 -16.46
N TYR A 39 2.34 6.91 -15.26
CA TYR A 39 2.31 6.12 -14.02
C TYR A 39 0.87 5.82 -13.65
N VAL A 40 0.59 4.55 -13.36
CA VAL A 40 -0.69 4.10 -12.83
C VAL A 40 -0.46 3.61 -11.41
N THR A 41 -1.22 4.15 -10.46
CA THR A 41 -1.21 3.70 -9.07
C THR A 41 -2.56 3.10 -8.73
N VAL A 42 -2.54 1.88 -8.18
CA VAL A 42 -3.71 1.26 -7.56
C VAL A 42 -3.54 1.39 -6.05
N HIS A 43 -4.58 1.90 -5.36
CA HIS A 43 -4.61 1.97 -3.90
C HIS A 43 -5.61 0.95 -3.32
N GLY A 44 -5.14 0.12 -2.39
CA GLY A 44 -5.97 -0.81 -1.64
C GLY A 44 -6.27 -0.33 -0.22
N HIS A 45 -7.53 0.03 0.04
CA HIS A 45 -8.02 0.35 1.38
C HIS A 45 -8.60 -0.91 2.06
N PHE A 46 -7.93 -1.42 3.09
CA PHE A 46 -8.34 -2.65 3.79
C PHE A 46 -8.73 -2.36 5.25
N TYR A 47 -10.00 -2.56 5.59
CA TYR A 47 -10.51 -2.34 6.94
C TYR A 47 -11.59 -3.36 7.32
N GLN A 48 -11.60 -3.75 8.60
CA GLN A 48 -12.73 -4.43 9.25
C GLN A 48 -13.01 -3.71 10.57
N PRO A 49 -14.28 -3.37 10.88
CA PRO A 49 -14.62 -2.90 12.21
C PRO A 49 -14.35 -3.99 13.25
N PRO A 50 -14.19 -3.65 14.55
CA PRO A 50 -14.18 -4.64 15.62
C PRO A 50 -15.44 -5.51 15.54
N ARG A 51 -15.27 -6.83 15.62
CA ARG A 51 -16.36 -7.83 15.58
C ARG A 51 -16.37 -8.72 16.82
N GLU A 52 -15.37 -8.59 17.67
CA GLU A 52 -15.20 -9.33 18.89
C GLU A 52 -16.30 -8.97 19.89
N ASN A 53 -16.82 -9.98 20.59
CA ASN A 53 -17.67 -9.75 21.73
C ASN A 53 -16.82 -9.15 22.87
N PRO A 54 -17.16 -7.97 23.42
CA PRO A 54 -16.31 -7.28 24.40
C PRO A 54 -16.16 -8.03 25.73
N TYR A 55 -17.01 -9.01 26.01
CA TYR A 55 -16.89 -9.85 27.21
C TYR A 55 -16.06 -11.11 26.98
N LEU A 56 -15.99 -11.60 25.74
CA LEU A 56 -15.32 -12.85 25.39
C LEU A 56 -13.98 -12.65 24.69
N ASP A 57 -13.74 -11.44 24.18
CA ASP A 57 -12.59 -11.08 23.34
C ASP A 57 -12.43 -12.02 22.12
N THR A 58 -13.56 -12.55 21.63
CA THR A 58 -13.64 -13.50 20.52
C THR A 58 -14.74 -13.08 19.55
N ILE A 59 -14.50 -13.26 18.25
CA ILE A 59 -15.55 -13.11 17.24
C ILE A 59 -16.48 -14.32 17.34
N GLU A 60 -17.79 -14.09 17.41
CA GLU A 60 -18.79 -15.16 17.41
C GLU A 60 -19.04 -15.67 15.98
N ARG A 61 -19.53 -16.91 15.86
CA ARG A 61 -19.83 -17.50 14.57
C ARG A 61 -20.89 -16.68 13.81
N GLN A 62 -20.60 -16.34 12.56
CA GLN A 62 -21.51 -15.57 11.70
C GLN A 62 -21.99 -16.45 10.53
N PRO A 63 -23.24 -16.95 10.55
CA PRO A 63 -23.73 -17.92 9.55
C PRO A 63 -23.62 -17.46 8.10
N SER A 64 -23.71 -16.15 7.83
CA SER A 64 -23.58 -15.58 6.49
C SER A 64 -22.15 -15.61 5.93
N ALA A 65 -21.15 -15.93 6.75
CA ALA A 65 -19.76 -16.11 6.33
C ALA A 65 -19.42 -17.55 5.93
N SER A 66 -20.40 -18.46 5.92
CA SER A 66 -20.20 -19.87 5.53
C SER A 66 -19.45 -20.00 4.19
N PRO A 67 -18.47 -20.92 4.09
CA PRO A 67 -18.13 -21.98 5.04
C PRO A 67 -17.25 -21.56 6.23
N PHE A 68 -16.81 -20.30 6.27
CA PHE A 68 -15.90 -19.79 7.30
C PHE A 68 -16.62 -19.55 8.64
N HIS A 69 -15.83 -19.42 9.72
CA HIS A 69 -16.39 -19.16 11.05
C HIS A 69 -17.08 -17.77 11.10
N ASP A 70 -16.43 -16.75 10.54
CA ASP A 70 -16.90 -15.38 10.53
C ASP A 70 -16.40 -14.59 9.31
N TRP A 71 -16.86 -13.34 9.17
CA TRP A 71 -16.53 -12.49 8.03
C TRP A 71 -15.05 -12.10 7.96
N ASN A 72 -14.32 -12.03 9.08
CA ASN A 72 -12.88 -11.74 9.03
C ASN A 72 -12.14 -12.90 8.36
N GLU A 73 -12.45 -14.14 8.76
CA GLU A 73 -11.87 -15.33 8.12
C GLU A 73 -12.21 -15.41 6.63
N ARG A 74 -13.49 -15.22 6.28
CA ARG A 74 -13.93 -15.29 4.89
C ARG A 74 -13.19 -14.30 4.01
N ILE A 75 -13.16 -13.03 4.42
CA ILE A 75 -12.53 -11.97 3.63
C ILE A 75 -11.00 -12.16 3.62
N HIS A 76 -10.40 -12.69 4.69
CA HIS A 76 -9.00 -13.07 4.67
C HIS A 76 -8.68 -14.09 3.58
N HIS A 77 -9.47 -15.16 3.49
CA HIS A 77 -9.27 -16.20 2.49
C HIS A 77 -9.58 -15.75 1.06
N GLU A 78 -10.52 -14.82 0.89
CA GLU A 78 -10.93 -14.32 -0.43
C GLU A 78 -10.16 -13.07 -0.90
N CYS A 79 -9.52 -12.32 0.01
CA CYS A 79 -8.91 -11.01 -0.29
C CYS A 79 -7.49 -10.85 0.28
N TYR A 80 -7.31 -10.89 1.60
CA TYR A 80 -6.03 -10.49 2.22
C TYR A 80 -4.90 -11.48 1.90
N ARG A 81 -5.16 -12.79 2.09
CA ARG A 81 -4.18 -13.84 1.77
C ARG A 81 -3.92 -13.94 0.27
N PRO A 82 -4.93 -13.92 -0.62
CA PRO A 82 -4.68 -13.91 -2.06
C PRO A 82 -3.84 -12.72 -2.56
N ASN A 83 -3.94 -11.53 -1.94
CA ASN A 83 -3.04 -10.42 -2.29
C ASN A 83 -1.59 -10.68 -1.90
N ALA A 84 -1.34 -11.35 -0.77
CA ALA A 84 0.01 -11.73 -0.36
C ALA A 84 0.62 -12.87 -1.20
N PHE A 85 -0.20 -13.66 -1.89
CA PHE A 85 0.16 -14.84 -2.68
C PHE A 85 -0.55 -14.85 -4.04
N ALA A 86 -0.55 -13.72 -4.74
CA ALA A 86 -1.24 -13.55 -5.99
C ALA A 86 -0.58 -14.41 -7.08
N ARG A 87 -1.39 -15.17 -7.81
CA ARG A 87 -0.90 -16.06 -8.87
C ARG A 87 -0.91 -15.33 -10.20
N VAL A 88 0.23 -15.28 -10.87
CA VAL A 88 0.34 -14.84 -12.26
C VAL A 88 0.15 -16.07 -13.15
N LEU A 89 -0.77 -15.98 -14.11
CA LEU A 89 -1.10 -17.06 -15.02
C LEU A 89 -0.58 -16.77 -16.43
N ASN A 90 -0.15 -17.81 -17.15
CA ASN A 90 0.12 -17.71 -18.59
C ASN A 90 -1.19 -17.80 -19.41
N THR A 91 -1.08 -17.75 -20.74
CA THR A 91 -2.24 -17.82 -21.65
C THR A 91 -2.95 -19.18 -21.64
N GLN A 92 -2.32 -20.22 -21.06
CA GLN A 92 -2.89 -21.55 -20.85
C GLN A 92 -3.55 -21.69 -19.46
N GLY A 93 -3.49 -20.67 -18.61
CA GLY A 93 -4.04 -20.70 -17.25
C GLY A 93 -3.14 -21.36 -16.21
N GLU A 94 -1.88 -21.63 -16.55
CA GLU A 94 -0.91 -22.25 -15.64
C GLU A 94 -0.23 -21.17 -14.79
N VAL A 95 0.03 -21.48 -13.51
CA VAL A 95 0.73 -20.58 -12.61
C VAL A 95 2.20 -20.52 -13.00
N ILE A 96 2.64 -19.33 -13.43
CA ILE A 96 4.05 -19.08 -13.76
C ILE A 96 4.80 -18.34 -12.65
N GLU A 97 4.06 -17.64 -11.78
CA GLU A 97 4.65 -16.88 -10.67
C GLU A 97 3.64 -16.72 -9.52
N ILE A 98 4.17 -16.58 -8.30
CA ILE A 98 3.40 -16.13 -7.14
C ILE A 98 4.04 -14.83 -6.65
N VAL A 99 3.30 -13.74 -6.76
CA VAL A 99 3.74 -12.39 -6.38
C VAL A 99 2.99 -11.91 -5.14
N ASN A 100 3.56 -10.93 -4.46
CA ASN A 100 2.91 -10.24 -3.36
C ASN A 100 2.42 -8.89 -3.86
N ASN A 101 1.12 -8.72 -4.06
CA ASN A 101 0.54 -7.50 -4.62
C ASN A 101 0.89 -6.27 -3.78
N TYR A 102 0.96 -6.41 -2.45
CA TYR A 102 1.34 -5.33 -1.54
C TYR A 102 2.74 -4.75 -1.85
N GLU A 103 3.63 -5.54 -2.47
CA GLU A 103 4.95 -5.05 -2.89
C GLU A 103 4.86 -4.00 -4.00
N TYR A 104 3.72 -3.90 -4.71
CA TYR A 104 3.57 -3.09 -5.91
C TYR A 104 2.40 -2.09 -5.90
N LEU A 105 1.34 -2.33 -5.10
CA LEU A 105 0.25 -1.38 -4.92
C LEU A 105 0.50 -0.47 -3.70
N SER A 106 -0.06 0.75 -3.71
CA SER A 106 -0.17 1.55 -2.49
C SER A 106 -1.28 0.97 -1.61
N PHE A 107 -1.11 0.93 -0.29
CA PHE A 107 -2.16 0.39 0.59
C PHE A 107 -2.19 1.01 1.97
N ASN A 108 -3.34 0.86 2.62
CA ASN A 108 -3.44 0.96 4.08
C ASN A 108 -4.18 -0.27 4.62
N ILE A 109 -3.82 -0.71 5.83
CA ILE A 109 -4.56 -1.74 6.57
C ILE A 109 -4.91 -1.17 7.94
N GLY A 110 -6.20 -1.25 8.31
CA GLY A 110 -6.68 -0.68 9.56
C GLY A 110 -6.12 -1.40 10.81
N PRO A 111 -6.00 -0.70 11.96
CA PRO A 111 -5.40 -1.24 13.19
C PRO A 111 -6.02 -2.54 13.70
N THR A 112 -7.35 -2.63 13.65
CA THR A 112 -8.14 -3.81 14.03
C THR A 112 -7.76 -5.03 13.20
N LEU A 113 -7.69 -4.85 11.88
CA LEU A 113 -7.34 -5.89 10.93
C LEU A 113 -5.86 -6.32 11.06
N MET A 114 -4.93 -5.37 11.21
CA MET A 114 -3.51 -5.69 11.45
C MET A 114 -3.33 -6.51 12.74
N SER A 115 -4.00 -6.11 13.81
CA SER A 115 -3.97 -6.82 15.09
C SER A 115 -4.57 -8.24 14.98
N TRP A 116 -5.67 -8.39 14.25
CA TRP A 116 -6.30 -9.67 13.99
C TRP A 116 -5.40 -10.58 13.14
N LEU A 117 -4.86 -10.09 12.02
CA LEU A 117 -3.94 -10.84 11.14
C LEU A 117 -2.71 -11.34 11.91
N LYS A 118 -2.12 -10.51 12.77
CA LYS A 118 -0.96 -10.89 13.58
C LYS A 118 -1.23 -12.12 14.47
N ARG A 119 -2.46 -12.29 14.94
CA ARG A 119 -2.88 -13.44 15.77
C ARG A 119 -3.36 -14.62 14.93
N TYR A 120 -4.12 -14.36 13.88
CA TYR A 120 -4.81 -15.39 13.08
C TYR A 120 -3.90 -16.03 12.02
N ASP A 121 -3.16 -15.23 11.25
CA ASP A 121 -2.30 -15.69 10.15
C ASP A 121 -1.00 -14.85 10.12
N LEU A 122 -0.05 -15.25 10.97
CA LEU A 122 1.23 -14.58 11.12
C LEU A 122 2.03 -14.51 9.83
N GLU A 123 1.87 -15.49 8.94
CA GLU A 123 2.55 -15.53 7.63
C GLU A 123 2.07 -14.37 6.74
N VAL A 124 0.77 -14.18 6.61
CA VAL A 124 0.21 -13.06 5.83
C VAL A 124 0.59 -11.71 6.45
N TYR A 125 0.50 -11.59 7.78
CA TYR A 125 0.94 -10.40 8.50
C TYR A 125 2.41 -10.04 8.19
N GLN A 126 3.32 -11.02 8.25
CA GLN A 126 4.74 -10.79 7.95
C GLN A 126 4.97 -10.43 6.48
N ARG A 127 4.24 -11.04 5.54
CA ARG A 127 4.33 -10.71 4.11
C ARG A 127 3.86 -9.30 3.78
N ILE A 128 2.89 -8.76 4.52
CA ILE A 128 2.46 -7.36 4.38
C ILE A 128 3.58 -6.41 4.82
N ILE A 129 4.24 -6.69 5.95
CA ILE A 129 5.35 -5.85 6.44
C ILE A 129 6.55 -5.93 5.51
N GLU A 130 6.90 -7.15 5.08
CA GLU A 130 7.99 -7.37 4.12
C GLU A 130 7.71 -6.70 2.78
N ALA A 131 6.44 -6.65 2.36
CA ALA A 131 6.06 -5.96 1.14
C ALA A 131 6.39 -4.46 1.18
N ASP A 132 6.05 -3.81 2.30
CA ASP A 132 6.42 -2.41 2.51
C ASP A 132 7.94 -2.24 2.51
N HIS A 133 8.68 -3.12 3.20
CA HIS A 133 10.15 -3.07 3.24
C HIS A 133 10.76 -3.16 1.83
N LYS A 134 10.35 -4.13 1.03
CA LYS A 134 10.82 -4.30 -0.35
C LYS A 134 10.43 -3.12 -1.25
N SER A 135 9.23 -2.59 -1.08
CA SER A 135 8.80 -1.40 -1.84
C SER A 135 9.72 -0.21 -1.57
N ARG A 136 10.17 -0.01 -0.32
CA ARG A 136 11.15 1.04 0.03
C ARG A 136 12.50 0.85 -0.63
N LEU A 137 13.00 -0.38 -0.70
CA LEU A 137 14.24 -0.68 -1.41
C LEU A 137 14.13 -0.36 -2.90
N ARG A 138 12.95 -0.61 -3.49
CA ARG A 138 12.66 -0.35 -4.91
C ARG A 138 12.35 1.11 -5.23
N LEU A 139 11.80 1.86 -4.27
CA LEU A 139 11.26 3.22 -4.47
C LEU A 139 12.04 4.27 -3.69
N ASN A 140 13.38 4.19 -3.68
CA ASN A 140 14.28 5.20 -3.10
C ASN A 140 13.94 5.58 -1.63
N GLY A 141 13.49 4.60 -0.84
CA GLY A 141 13.14 4.77 0.57
C GLY A 141 11.65 4.97 0.85
N HIS A 142 10.82 5.22 -0.18
CA HIS A 142 9.37 5.41 -0.08
C HIS A 142 8.64 4.07 -0.02
N GLY A 143 7.82 3.86 1.01
CA GLY A 143 7.09 2.61 1.18
C GLY A 143 5.66 2.72 0.69
N ASN A 144 5.14 1.62 0.14
CA ASN A 144 3.78 1.53 -0.36
C ASN A 144 2.70 1.63 0.73
N ALA A 145 3.02 1.26 1.97
CA ALA A 145 2.09 1.33 3.09
C ALA A 145 1.94 2.78 3.57
N ILE A 146 0.69 3.20 3.75
CA ILE A 146 0.32 4.47 4.39
C ILE A 146 -0.47 4.19 5.68
N ALA A 147 -0.47 5.15 6.60
CA ALA A 147 -1.24 5.03 7.83
C ALA A 147 -2.75 5.15 7.58
N GLN A 148 -3.55 4.83 8.58
CA GLN A 148 -5.00 5.07 8.58
C GLN A 148 -5.37 5.86 9.84
N VAL A 149 -6.42 6.69 9.75
CA VAL A 149 -7.14 7.18 10.93
C VAL A 149 -7.54 5.99 11.82
N TYR A 150 -7.15 6.02 13.09
CA TYR A 150 -7.09 4.84 13.95
C TYR A 150 -8.42 4.05 14.05
N ASN A 151 -9.51 4.72 14.43
CA ASN A 151 -10.83 4.09 14.57
C ASN A 151 -11.68 4.18 13.29
N HIS A 152 -11.08 4.54 12.14
CA HIS A 152 -11.82 4.81 10.90
C HIS A 152 -12.91 5.88 11.08
N MET A 153 -12.61 6.91 11.88
CA MET A 153 -13.53 8.00 12.18
C MET A 153 -13.59 9.02 11.03
N ILE A 154 -14.78 9.54 10.74
CA ILE A 154 -14.99 10.69 9.86
C ILE A 154 -14.44 11.96 10.55
N LEU A 155 -13.18 12.30 10.28
CA LEU A 155 -12.46 13.36 10.99
C LEU A 155 -13.14 14.73 10.96
N PRO A 156 -13.79 15.18 9.87
CA PRO A 156 -14.50 16.46 9.88
C PRO A 156 -15.59 16.59 10.95
N LEU A 157 -16.14 15.47 11.43
CA LEU A 157 -17.15 15.44 12.49
C LEU A 157 -16.54 15.42 13.90
N ALA A 158 -15.23 15.25 14.01
CA ALA A 158 -14.54 15.18 15.30
C ALA A 158 -14.12 16.58 15.78
N ASN A 159 -14.07 16.75 17.10
CA ASN A 159 -13.43 17.93 17.69
C ASN A 159 -11.91 17.90 17.45
N GLU A 160 -11.24 19.03 17.66
CA GLU A 160 -9.80 19.19 17.43
C GLU A 160 -8.95 18.16 18.18
N ARG A 161 -9.24 17.94 19.48
CA ARG A 161 -8.52 16.98 20.31
C ARG A 161 -8.61 15.56 19.74
N ASP A 162 -9.78 15.16 19.27
CA ASP A 162 -10.00 13.84 18.69
C ASP A 162 -9.35 13.70 17.33
N LYS A 163 -9.30 14.76 16.49
CA LYS A 163 -8.51 14.77 15.24
C LYS A 163 -7.04 14.43 15.52
N TYR A 164 -6.41 15.15 16.46
CA TYR A 164 -5.02 14.86 16.86
C TYR A 164 -4.87 13.44 17.43
N THR A 165 -5.82 12.99 18.25
CA THR A 165 -5.76 11.67 18.87
C THR A 165 -5.80 10.58 17.81
N GLN A 166 -6.75 10.65 16.88
CA GLN A 166 -6.91 9.66 15.82
C GLN A 166 -5.70 9.60 14.88
N ILE A 167 -5.12 10.75 14.54
CA ILE A 167 -3.93 10.82 13.67
C ILE A 167 -2.70 10.28 14.41
N ARG A 168 -2.47 10.68 15.67
CA ARG A 168 -1.32 10.21 16.46
C ARG A 168 -1.39 8.72 16.76
N TRP A 169 -2.57 8.21 17.07
CA TRP A 169 -2.77 6.77 17.29
C TRP A 169 -2.58 5.99 15.99
N GLY A 170 -3.08 6.48 14.86
CA GLY A 170 -2.84 5.88 13.54
C GLY A 170 -1.35 5.83 13.18
N LYS A 171 -0.60 6.90 13.47
CA LYS A 171 0.86 6.93 13.30
C LYS A 171 1.57 5.94 14.23
N ALA A 172 1.16 5.87 15.50
CA ALA A 172 1.76 4.96 16.47
C ALA A 172 1.54 3.49 16.10
N ASP A 173 0.32 3.15 15.67
CA ASP A 173 -0.03 1.83 15.17
C ASP A 173 0.83 1.45 13.96
N PHE A 174 0.89 2.35 12.96
CA PHE A 174 1.73 2.18 11.78
C PHE A 174 3.20 1.94 12.14
N ARG A 175 3.78 2.78 13.00
CA ARG A 175 5.17 2.63 13.46
C ARG A 175 5.40 1.29 14.15
N SER A 176 4.44 0.81 14.93
CA SER A 176 4.54 -0.46 15.66
C SER A 176 4.60 -1.68 14.74
N HIS A 177 4.01 -1.58 13.55
CA HIS A 177 3.99 -2.64 12.54
C HIS A 177 5.14 -2.54 11.54
N PHE A 178 5.38 -1.35 10.99
CA PHE A 178 6.29 -1.13 9.85
C PHE A 178 7.66 -0.57 10.25
N GLY A 179 7.84 -0.15 11.50
CA GLY A 179 9.14 0.33 12.01
C GLY A 179 9.62 1.65 11.41
N ARG A 180 8.74 2.43 10.76
CA ARG A 180 9.05 3.74 10.16
C ARG A 180 7.88 4.70 10.32
N ASP A 181 8.13 5.96 9.99
CA ASP A 181 7.07 6.96 9.87
C ASP A 181 6.22 6.79 8.60
N PRO A 182 4.89 7.00 8.67
CA PRO A 182 4.05 7.03 7.49
C PRO A 182 4.21 8.37 6.74
N GLU A 183 4.26 8.31 5.42
CA GLU A 183 4.27 9.53 4.58
C GLU A 183 2.86 9.97 4.20
N GLY A 184 1.97 9.01 3.98
CA GLY A 184 0.56 9.26 3.70
C GLY A 184 -0.35 8.79 4.82
N MET A 185 -1.60 9.24 4.79
CA MET A 185 -2.66 8.71 5.63
C MET A 185 -3.98 8.57 4.86
N TRP A 186 -4.62 7.41 4.96
CA TRP A 186 -5.98 7.20 4.50
C TRP A 186 -6.98 7.81 5.48
N LEU A 187 -7.81 8.73 4.98
CA LEU A 187 -8.93 9.31 5.72
C LEU A 187 -10.19 8.50 5.47
N ALA A 188 -10.92 8.18 6.55
CA ALA A 188 -12.15 7.40 6.45
C ALA A 188 -13.13 8.06 5.47
N GLU A 189 -13.59 7.28 4.48
CA GLU A 189 -14.47 7.73 3.40
C GLU A 189 -13.95 8.93 2.60
N THR A 190 -12.63 9.13 2.54
CA THR A 190 -11.98 10.32 1.94
C THR A 190 -12.47 11.65 2.55
N ALA A 191 -13.12 11.61 3.71
CA ALA A 191 -13.74 12.78 4.31
C ALA A 191 -12.67 13.72 4.88
N VAL A 192 -12.70 14.97 4.42
CA VAL A 192 -11.69 15.98 4.76
C VAL A 192 -12.31 17.37 4.88
N ASP A 193 -11.74 18.19 5.76
CA ASP A 193 -11.97 19.63 5.89
C ASP A 193 -10.63 20.34 6.13
N TYR A 194 -10.60 21.67 6.06
CA TYR A 194 -9.36 22.43 6.27
C TYR A 194 -8.74 22.21 7.65
N ALA A 195 -9.57 22.08 8.69
CA ALA A 195 -9.08 21.78 10.04
C ALA A 195 -8.38 20.41 10.11
N THR A 196 -8.90 19.39 9.41
CA THR A 196 -8.25 18.08 9.31
C THR A 196 -6.91 18.18 8.57
N LEU A 197 -6.85 18.92 7.47
CA LEU A 197 -5.60 19.14 6.71
C LEU A 197 -4.52 19.82 7.55
N GLU A 198 -4.89 20.83 8.35
CA GLU A 198 -3.95 21.53 9.23
C GLU A 198 -3.36 20.60 10.30
N VAL A 199 -4.19 19.74 10.90
CA VAL A 199 -3.72 18.74 11.88
C VAL A 199 -2.80 17.72 11.22
N LEU A 200 -3.15 17.20 10.03
CA LEU A 200 -2.32 16.25 9.28
C LEU A 200 -0.93 16.85 8.95
N ALA A 201 -0.90 18.09 8.46
CA ALA A 201 0.33 18.79 8.14
C ALA A 201 1.18 19.05 9.39
N THR A 202 0.55 19.47 10.49
CA THR A 202 1.22 19.65 11.80
C THR A 202 1.82 18.34 12.30
N GLU A 203 1.14 17.23 12.07
CA GLU A 203 1.61 15.89 12.42
C GLU A 203 2.57 15.29 11.37
N GLY A 204 2.99 16.03 10.35
CA GLY A 204 3.99 15.62 9.39
C GLY A 204 3.51 14.59 8.36
N ILE A 205 2.21 14.44 8.16
CA ILE A 205 1.67 13.66 7.03
C ILE A 205 1.87 14.48 5.75
N LYS A 206 2.49 13.86 4.74
CA LYS A 206 2.89 14.51 3.49
C LYS A 206 1.79 14.52 2.44
N PHE A 207 0.95 13.47 2.41
CA PHE A 207 -0.15 13.37 1.45
C PHE A 207 -1.34 12.56 1.98
N ILE A 208 -2.48 12.76 1.33
CA ILE A 208 -3.70 11.96 1.49
C ILE A 208 -4.25 11.61 0.10
N ILE A 209 -5.25 10.75 0.05
CA ILE A 209 -5.96 10.40 -1.19
C ILE A 209 -7.35 11.03 -1.13
N LEU A 210 -7.74 11.68 -2.23
CA LEU A 210 -9.04 12.32 -2.41
C LEU A 210 -9.78 11.71 -3.60
N ALA A 211 -11.11 11.80 -3.58
CA ALA A 211 -11.92 11.60 -4.77
C ALA A 211 -11.75 12.77 -5.75
N PRO A 212 -11.85 12.54 -7.08
CA PRO A 212 -11.68 13.60 -8.09
C PRO A 212 -12.61 14.82 -7.88
N SER A 213 -13.82 14.59 -7.37
CA SER A 213 -14.80 15.64 -7.10
C SER A 213 -14.43 16.58 -5.95
N GLN A 214 -13.42 16.24 -5.15
CA GLN A 214 -12.98 17.05 -4.01
C GLN A 214 -11.92 18.09 -4.39
N ALA A 215 -11.42 18.06 -5.62
CA ALA A 215 -10.37 18.98 -6.08
C ALA A 215 -10.93 20.02 -7.05
N GLU A 216 -10.71 21.30 -6.73
CA GLU A 216 -11.10 22.43 -7.59
C GLU A 216 -10.03 22.71 -8.65
N ARG A 217 -8.75 22.67 -8.26
CA ARG A 217 -7.60 22.97 -9.10
C ARG A 217 -6.43 22.04 -8.80
N THR A 218 -5.58 21.80 -9.81
CA THR A 218 -4.32 21.07 -9.68
C THR A 218 -3.16 21.88 -10.24
N ARG A 219 -1.95 21.60 -9.77
CA ARG A 219 -0.70 22.12 -10.33
C ARG A 219 0.45 21.16 -10.03
N VAL A 220 1.54 21.31 -10.78
CA VAL A 220 2.80 20.62 -10.45
C VAL A 220 3.32 21.13 -9.10
N ILE A 221 3.99 20.27 -8.33
CA ILE A 221 4.63 20.67 -7.07
C ILE A 221 5.69 21.75 -7.39
N PRO A 222 5.68 22.91 -6.69
CA PRO A 222 6.68 23.95 -6.90
C PRO A 222 8.12 23.44 -6.74
N THR A 223 9.02 23.93 -7.58
CA THR A 223 10.47 23.64 -7.54
C THR A 223 11.26 24.95 -7.36
N GLU A 224 12.58 24.86 -7.11
CA GLU A 224 13.44 26.05 -7.03
C GLU A 224 13.38 26.88 -8.33
N ASP A 225 13.30 26.20 -9.48
CA ASP A 225 13.23 26.81 -10.81
C ASP A 225 11.83 27.30 -11.19
N ASN A 226 10.78 26.79 -10.53
CA ASN A 226 9.39 27.16 -10.77
C ASN A 226 8.60 27.20 -9.47
N GLN A 227 8.70 28.33 -8.77
CA GLN A 227 8.11 28.52 -7.44
C GLN A 227 6.59 28.73 -7.46
N ASP A 228 6.03 29.16 -8.60
CA ASP A 228 4.59 29.37 -8.74
C ASP A 228 4.05 28.79 -10.05
N PRO A 229 4.00 27.44 -10.15
CA PRO A 229 3.42 26.79 -11.31
C PRO A 229 1.93 27.11 -11.44
N GLN A 230 1.49 27.28 -12.68
CA GLN A 230 0.11 27.62 -13.02
C GLN A 230 -0.88 26.57 -12.48
N TRP A 231 -1.99 27.05 -11.94
CA TRP A 231 -3.14 26.22 -11.57
C TRP A 231 -4.02 25.90 -12.79
N HIS A 232 -4.47 24.66 -12.85
CA HIS A 232 -5.44 24.17 -13.82
C HIS A 232 -6.75 23.80 -13.11
N GLU A 233 -7.87 24.34 -13.59
CA GLU A 233 -9.22 24.02 -13.09
C GLU A 233 -9.58 22.57 -13.42
N VAL A 234 -10.06 21.85 -12.41
CA VAL A 234 -10.46 20.43 -12.51
C VAL A 234 -11.72 20.10 -11.72
N GLY A 235 -12.42 21.11 -11.20
CA GLY A 235 -13.66 20.97 -10.40
C GLY A 235 -14.81 20.24 -11.13
N GLY A 236 -14.66 19.94 -12.42
CA GLY A 236 -15.55 19.06 -13.19
C GLY A 236 -15.23 17.56 -13.09
N CYS A 237 -14.44 17.12 -12.10
CA CYS A 237 -13.95 15.74 -11.95
C CYS A 237 -13.03 15.28 -13.10
N GLN A 238 -12.22 16.18 -13.65
CA GLN A 238 -11.38 15.94 -14.84
C GLN A 238 -9.92 15.58 -14.49
N ILE A 239 -9.73 14.88 -13.36
CA ILE A 239 -8.41 14.49 -12.86
C ILE A 239 -8.17 13.04 -13.24
N ASP A 240 -7.61 12.83 -14.43
CA ASP A 240 -7.15 11.52 -14.95
C ASP A 240 -5.80 11.68 -15.67
#